data_AF-A0A951AR41-F1
#
_entry.id   AF-A0A951AR41-F1
#
_cell.length_a   1.000
_cell.length_b   1.000
_cell.length_c   1.000
_cell.angle_alpha   90.00
_cell.angle_beta   90.00
_cell.angle_gamma   90.00
#
_symmetry.space_group_name_H-M   'P 1'
#
loop_
_entity.id
_entity.type
_entity.pdbx_description
1 polymer ?
#
loop_
_entity_poly.entity_id
_entity_poly.type
_entity_poly.pdbx_seq_one_letter_code
_entity_poly.pdbx_strand_id
1 'polypeptide(L)'
;MHLDDNQRLVRRLQEAIVELGLTQTTYSISGGDTLHVPEMVSVMGRPPSKVDIRILQSQTLEDFATQAPAIAYRLGVAKVRVVGLGPSVIRLELVREQG
;
A
#
# COMPACT_ATOMS: atom_id res chain seq x y z
N MET A 1 0.67 7.72 22.43
CA MET A 1 1.72 8.12 21.48
C MET A 1 1.86 7.01 20.42
N HIS A 2 0.83 6.78 19.60
CA HIS A 2 0.76 5.65 18.64
C HIS A 2 0.00 6.02 17.35
N LEU A 3 -0.74 7.13 17.35
CA LEU A 3 -1.53 7.61 16.21
C LEU A 3 -0.61 8.27 15.17
N ASP A 4 0.37 9.03 15.63
CA ASP A 4 1.34 9.76 14.81
C ASP A 4 2.20 8.83 13.95
N ASP A 5 2.64 7.70 14.51
CA ASP A 5 3.41 6.67 13.79
C ASP A 5 2.57 5.96 12.73
N ASN A 6 1.30 5.64 13.04
CA ASN A 6 0.39 5.04 12.07
C ASN A 6 0.10 6.00 10.91
N GLN A 7 -0.16 7.28 11.21
CA GLN A 7 -0.41 8.30 10.20
C GLN A 7 0.81 8.53 9.31
N ARG A 8 2.01 8.57 9.90
CA ARG A 8 3.26 8.68 9.13
C ARG A 8 3.47 7.46 8.24
N LEU A 9 3.18 6.25 8.72
CA LEU A 9 3.28 5.04 7.93
C LEU A 9 2.30 5.05 6.75
N VAL A 10 1.03 5.37 6.99
CA VAL A 10 0.00 5.49 5.96
C VAL A 10 0.43 6.47 4.89
N ARG A 11 0.89 7.65 5.29
CA ARG A 11 1.34 8.68 4.36
C ARG A 11 2.47 8.19 3.46
N ARG A 12 3.53 7.63 4.04
CA ARG A 12 4.68 7.12 3.28
C ARG A 12 4.30 5.98 2.33
N LEU A 13 3.40 5.10 2.77
CA LEU A 13 2.93 4.01 1.94
C LEU A 13 2.06 4.53 0.78
N GLN A 14 1.22 5.53 1.02
CA GLN A 14 0.43 6.17 -0.03
C GLN A 14 1.33 6.88 -1.05
N GLU A 15 2.34 7.61 -0.59
CA GLU A 15 3.36 8.22 -1.46
C GLU A 15 4.05 7.16 -2.32
N ALA A 16 4.50 6.04 -1.72
CA ALA A 16 5.12 4.94 -2.45
C ALA A 16 4.19 4.30 -3.50
N ILE A 17 2.91 4.11 -3.18
CA ILE A 17 1.91 3.57 -4.12
C ILE A 17 1.74 4.47 -5.34
N VAL A 18 1.68 5.79 -5.14
CA VAL A 18 1.57 6.76 -6.24
C VAL A 18 2.83 6.72 -7.10
N GLU A 19 4.02 6.80 -6.50
CA GLU A 19 5.30 6.81 -7.22
C GLU A 19 5.58 5.51 -8.00
N LEU A 20 5.10 4.37 -7.50
CA LEU A 20 5.26 3.07 -8.14
C LEU A 20 4.19 2.77 -9.20
N GLY A 21 3.28 3.72 -9.46
CA GLY A 21 2.22 3.53 -10.44
C GLY A 21 1.17 2.50 -10.02
N LEU A 22 1.05 2.20 -8.73
CA LEU A 22 0.00 1.32 -8.17
C LEU A 22 -1.32 2.09 -8.03
N THR A 23 -1.64 2.91 -9.03
CA THR A 23 -2.83 3.76 -9.12
C THR A 23 -3.53 3.50 -10.45
N GLN A 24 -4.78 3.91 -10.58
CA GLN A 24 -5.52 3.79 -11.83
C GLN A 24 -6.00 5.17 -12.26
N THR A 25 -5.72 5.54 -13.51
CA THR A 25 -6.25 6.77 -14.10
C THR A 25 -7.43 6.43 -14.99
N THR A 26 -8.57 7.06 -14.76
CA THR A 26 -9.74 6.97 -15.64
C THR A 26 -9.96 8.29 -16.35
N TYR A 27 -10.10 8.25 -17.67
CA TYR A 27 -10.37 9.42 -18.50
C TYR A 27 -11.88 9.61 -18.68
N SER A 28 -12.37 10.83 -18.43
CA SER A 28 -13.75 11.23 -18.75
C SER A 28 -13.78 12.32 -19.81
N ILE A 29 -14.54 12.07 -20.89
CA ILE A 29 -14.66 12.96 -22.07
C ILE A 29 -15.09 14.39 -21.69
N SER A 30 -15.81 14.57 -20.58
CA SER A 30 -16.33 15.86 -20.14
C SER A 30 -15.64 16.47 -18.92
N GLY A 31 -14.60 15.85 -18.35
CA GLY A 31 -14.15 16.18 -16.98
C GLY A 31 -12.69 15.91 -16.63
N GLY A 32 -11.86 15.47 -17.58
CA GLY A 32 -10.43 15.25 -17.35
C GLY A 32 -10.09 13.90 -16.72
N ASP A 33 -8.83 13.77 -16.29
CA ASP A 33 -8.28 12.56 -15.70
C ASP A 33 -8.60 12.48 -14.20
N THR A 34 -9.18 11.36 -13.77
CA THR A 34 -9.35 11.05 -12.35
C THR A 34 -8.35 9.98 -11.93
N LEU A 35 -7.51 10.29 -10.96
CA LEU A 35 -6.57 9.35 -10.35
C LEU A 35 -7.22 8.63 -9.17
N HIS A 36 -7.32 7.32 -9.26
CA HIS A 36 -7.79 6.44 -8.19
C HIS A 36 -6.59 5.83 -7.49
N VAL A 37 -6.58 5.91 -6.17
CA VAL A 37 -5.52 5.36 -5.31
C VAL A 37 -6.14 4.26 -4.45
N PRO A 38 -5.47 3.11 -4.27
CA PRO A 38 -5.87 2.08 -3.31
C PRO A 38 -6.12 2.65 -1.91
N GLU A 39 -7.19 2.18 -1.27
CA GLU A 39 -7.64 2.72 0.02
C GLU A 39 -6.97 1.96 1.18
N MET A 40 -6.41 2.70 2.15
CA MET A 40 -5.86 2.14 3.40
C MET A 40 -7.00 1.89 4.38
N VAL A 41 -7.41 0.64 4.56
CA VAL A 41 -8.61 0.29 5.35
C VAL A 41 -8.29 0.01 6.82
N SER A 42 -7.09 -0.45 7.13
CA SER A 42 -6.67 -0.73 8.51
C SER A 42 -5.16 -0.64 8.68
N VAL A 43 -4.71 -0.17 9.84
CA VAL A 43 -3.29 0.00 10.15
C VAL A 43 -3.01 -0.49 11.56
N MET A 44 -2.06 -1.40 11.66
CA MET A 44 -1.50 -1.87 12.92
C MET A 44 -0.02 -1.48 12.94
N GLY A 45 0.33 -0.40 13.63
CA GLY A 45 1.71 0.10 13.67
C GLY A 45 2.67 -0.71 14.54
N ARG A 46 2.15 -1.61 15.39
CA ARG A 46 3.00 -2.45 16.25
C ARG A 46 3.76 -3.48 15.41
N PRO A 47 5.07 -3.68 15.64
CA PRO A 47 5.83 -4.71 14.94
C PRO A 47 5.23 -6.12 15.15
N PRO A 48 5.10 -6.94 14.09
CA PRO A 48 5.26 -6.55 12.68
C PRO A 48 4.11 -5.64 12.25
N SER A 49 4.45 -4.47 11.69
CA SER A 49 3.43 -3.50 11.28
C SER A 49 2.63 -4.06 10.10
N LYS A 50 1.31 -3.90 10.12
CA LYS A 50 0.41 -4.41 9.09
C LYS A 50 -0.44 -3.29 8.54
N VAL A 51 -0.62 -3.26 7.23
CA VAL A 51 -1.54 -2.34 6.57
C VAL A 51 -2.45 -3.13 5.65
N ASP A 52 -3.75 -3.03 5.88
CA ASP A 52 -4.75 -3.60 4.99
C ASP A 52 -5.12 -2.56 3.93
N ILE A 53 -5.14 -2.99 2.68
CA ILE A 53 -5.36 -2.14 1.52
C ILE A 53 -6.50 -2.73 0.72
N ARG A 54 -7.50 -1.90 0.40
CA ARG A 54 -8.48 -2.22 -0.63
C ARG A 54 -7.92 -1.81 -1.99
N ILE A 55 -7.65 -2.82 -2.82
CA ILE A 55 -7.10 -2.63 -4.16
C ILE A 55 -8.19 -2.19 -5.14
N LEU A 56 -7.79 -1.54 -6.22
CA LEU A 56 -8.70 -1.08 -7.27
C LEU A 56 -9.24 -2.26 -8.09
N GLN A 57 -10.38 -2.09 -8.77
CA GLN A 57 -11.06 -3.20 -9.46
C GLN A 57 -10.20 -3.88 -10.54
N SER A 58 -9.25 -3.16 -11.15
CA SER A 58 -8.33 -3.71 -12.14
C SER A 58 -7.03 -4.25 -11.57
N GLN A 59 -6.82 -4.11 -10.25
CA GLN A 59 -5.59 -4.53 -9.59
C GLN A 59 -5.75 -5.91 -8.99
N THR A 60 -4.63 -6.61 -8.91
CA THR A 60 -4.49 -7.94 -8.35
C THR A 60 -3.50 -7.91 -7.19
N LEU A 61 -3.45 -9.02 -6.45
CA LEU A 61 -2.40 -9.23 -5.45
C LEU A 61 -1.00 -9.20 -6.07
N GLU A 62 -0.85 -9.72 -7.30
CA GLU A 62 0.44 -9.84 -7.98
C GLU A 62 1.04 -8.48 -8.36
N ASP A 63 0.20 -7.48 -8.68
CA ASP A 63 0.66 -6.11 -8.94
C ASP A 63 1.43 -5.55 -7.74
N PHE A 64 0.92 -5.79 -6.53
CA PHE A 64 1.57 -5.39 -5.29
C PHE A 64 2.75 -6.31 -4.92
N ALA A 65 2.63 -7.62 -5.16
CA ALA A 65 3.70 -8.57 -4.86
C ALA A 65 4.95 -8.29 -5.69
N THR A 66 4.78 -7.93 -6.96
CA THR A 66 5.87 -7.54 -7.87
C THR A 66 6.59 -6.29 -7.39
N GLN A 67 5.84 -5.32 -6.86
CA GLN A 67 6.39 -4.07 -6.33
C GLN A 67 6.84 -4.15 -4.86
N ALA A 68 6.63 -5.29 -4.17
CA ALA A 68 6.94 -5.43 -2.75
C ALA A 68 8.39 -5.06 -2.38
N PRO A 69 9.44 -5.41 -3.17
CA PRO A 69 10.80 -4.96 -2.90
C PRO A 69 10.97 -3.44 -3.00
N ALA A 70 10.32 -2.79 -3.98
CA ALA A 70 10.37 -1.35 -4.16
C ALA A 70 9.63 -0.61 -3.03
N ILE A 71 8.49 -1.15 -2.59
CA ILE A 71 7.76 -0.64 -1.42
C ILE A 71 8.63 -0.79 -0.16
N ALA A 72 9.30 -1.93 0.03
CA ALA A 72 10.20 -2.15 1.16
C ALA A 72 11.32 -1.10 1.21
N TYR A 73 11.98 -0.86 0.07
CA TYR A 73 13.02 0.16 -0.08
C TYR A 73 12.50 1.57 0.27
N ARG A 74 11.36 1.98 -0.29
CA ARG A 74 10.74 3.29 -0.03
C ARG A 74 10.35 3.49 1.43
N LEU A 75 9.89 2.42 2.09
CA LEU A 75 9.49 2.46 3.50
C LEU A 75 10.66 2.29 4.48
N GLY A 76 11.85 1.94 4.00
CA GLY A 76 13.02 1.66 4.84
C GLY A 76 12.82 0.43 5.74
N VAL A 77 12.12 -0.59 5.24
CA VAL A 77 11.91 -1.87 5.94
C VAL A 77 12.64 -2.99 5.20
N ALA A 78 13.00 -4.06 5.91
CA ALA A 78 13.76 -5.17 5.34
C ALA A 78 12.99 -5.86 4.20
N LYS A 79 11.70 -6.08 4.44
CA LYS A 79 10.85 -6.85 3.54
C LYS A 79 9.39 -6.47 3.73
N VAL A 80 8.67 -6.48 2.62
CA VAL A 80 7.21 -6.40 2.57
C VAL A 80 6.69 -7.75 2.10
N ARG A 81 5.73 -8.33 2.84
CA ARG A 81 4.97 -9.50 2.40
C ARG A 81 3.58 -9.05 2.00
N VAL A 82 3.10 -9.54 0.87
CA VAL A 82 1.74 -9.28 0.39
C VAL A 82 0.90 -10.52 0.64
N VAL A 83 -0.20 -10.37 1.38
CA VAL A 83 -1.11 -11.46 1.75
C VAL A 83 -2.51 -11.12 1.28
N GLY A 84 -3.18 -12.05 0.60
CA GLY A 84 -4.59 -11.87 0.22
C GLY A 84 -5.50 -12.06 1.42
N LEU A 85 -6.41 -11.12 1.67
CA LEU A 85 -7.47 -11.24 2.68
C LEU A 85 -8.86 -11.46 2.07
N GLY A 86 -8.95 -11.39 0.74
CA GLY A 86 -10.18 -11.53 -0.04
C GLY A 86 -9.96 -11.05 -1.47
N PRO A 87 -11.04 -10.96 -2.29
CA PRO A 87 -10.92 -10.62 -3.71
C PRO A 87 -10.44 -9.20 -3.98
N SER A 88 -10.64 -8.27 -3.04
CA SER A 88 -10.29 -6.84 -3.22
C SER A 88 -9.54 -6.26 -2.03
N VAL A 89 -9.11 -7.10 -1.08
CA VAL A 89 -8.37 -6.66 0.10
C VAL A 89 -7.09 -7.47 0.22
N ILE A 90 -5.98 -6.76 0.32
CA ILE A 90 -4.66 -7.33 0.60
C ILE A 90 -4.15 -6.78 1.92
N ARG A 91 -3.17 -7.46 2.50
CA ARG A 91 -2.40 -7.01 3.65
C ARG A 91 -0.94 -6.91 3.27
N LEU A 92 -0.35 -5.76 3.56
CA LEU A 92 1.09 -5.59 3.59
C LEU A 92 1.60 -5.85 5.01
N GLU A 93 2.42 -6.87 5.16
CA GLU A 93 3.16 -7.12 6.40
C GLU A 93 4.58 -6.56 6.27
N LEU A 94 4.90 -5.59 7.12
CA LEU A 94 6.18 -4.89 7.13
C LEU A 94 7.11 -5.58 8.13
N VAL A 95 8.11 -6.28 7.60
CA VAL A 95 9.13 -6.96 8.38
C VAL A 95 10.34 -6.03 8.49
N ARG A 96 10.66 -5.62 9.72
CA ARG A 96 11.92 -4.92 10.02
C ARG A 96 13.01 -5.95 10.26
N GLU A 97 14.26 -5.60 9.96
CA GLU A 97 15.40 -6.41 10.36
C GLU A 97 15.38 -6.49 11.88
N GLN A 98 15.42 -7.70 12.42
CA GLN A 98 15.70 -7.92 13.83
C GLN A 98 17.18 -7.55 13.99
N GLY A 99 17.45 -6.40 14.62
CA GLY A 99 18.79 -6.07 15.08
C GLY A 99 19.31 -7.10 16.07
#